data_AF-A0A5C5TEU6-F1
#
_entry.id   AF-A0A5C5TEU6-F1
#
_cell.length_a   1.000
_cell.length_b   1.000
_cell.length_c   1.000
_cell.angle_alpha   90.00
_cell.angle_beta   90.00
_cell.angle_gamma   90.00
#
_symmetry.space_group_name_H-M   'P 1'
#
loop_
_entity.id
_entity.type
_entity.pdbx_description
1 polymer ?
#
loop_
_entity_poly.entity_id
_entity_poly.type
_entity_poly.pdbx_seq_one_letter_code
_entity_poly.pdbx_strand_id
1 'polypeptide(L)'
;MPVGTGEERRSPDGRFTASVMDYTERHFLTGKPRRWFEFRVTGPGVAHKLTSTPFPGPYFGSRSSTRVIAWEPDSSAVRFVFPSAELRFETGAAK
;
A
#
# COMPACT_ATOMS: atom_id res chain seq x y z
N MET A 1 18.20 2.71 8.55
CA MET A 1 17.77 1.82 7.46
C MET A 1 16.40 1.30 7.83
N PRO A 2 15.35 1.68 7.10
CA PRO A 2 14.00 1.19 7.35
C PRO A 2 13.90 -0.30 6.99
N VAL A 3 13.21 -1.06 7.84
CA VAL A 3 12.83 -2.44 7.56
C VAL A 3 11.34 -2.44 7.23
N GLY A 4 10.97 -3.08 6.13
CA GLY A 4 9.61 -3.07 5.61
C GLY A 4 9.07 -4.45 5.28
N THR A 5 7.75 -4.59 5.38
CA THR A 5 6.98 -5.78 4.99
C THR A 5 5.63 -5.33 4.44
N GLY A 6 5.00 -6.12 3.58
CA GLY A 6 3.71 -5.72 3.05
C GLY A 6 3.27 -6.60 1.90
N GLU A 7 2.34 -6.07 1.11
CA GLU A 7 1.63 -6.79 0.07
C GLU A 7 1.84 -6.10 -1.28
N GLU A 8 1.96 -6.91 -2.33
CA GLU A 8 1.93 -6.47 -3.71
C GLU A 8 0.91 -7.29 -4.48
N ARG A 9 0.16 -6.63 -5.35
CA ARG A 9 -0.82 -7.29 -6.21
C ARG A 9 -0.96 -6.57 -7.54
N ARG A 10 -0.90 -7.35 -8.63
CA ARG A 10 -1.18 -6.86 -9.99
C ARG A 10 -2.68 -6.75 -10.24
N SER A 11 -3.06 -5.80 -11.09
CA SER A 11 -4.42 -5.67 -11.60
C SER A 11 -4.83 -6.90 -12.43
N PRO A 12 -6.13 -7.18 -12.57
CA PRO A 12 -6.64 -8.28 -13.39
C PRO A 12 -6.11 -8.29 -14.83
N ASP A 13 -5.94 -7.11 -15.44
CA ASP A 13 -5.39 -6.95 -16.78
C ASP A 13 -3.85 -6.96 -16.85
N GLY A 14 -3.18 -7.06 -15.70
CA GLY A 14 -1.72 -7.09 -15.58
C GLY A 14 -0.99 -5.77 -15.87
N ARG A 15 -1.70 -4.68 -16.19
CA ARG A 15 -1.09 -3.39 -16.55
C ARG A 15 -0.61 -2.59 -15.34
N PHE A 16 -1.26 -2.75 -14.20
CA PHE A 16 -0.97 -1.99 -13.00
C PHE A 16 -0.49 -2.90 -11.87
N THR A 17 0.36 -2.35 -11.02
CA THR A 17 0.82 -2.99 -9.79
C THR A 17 0.49 -2.06 -8.64
N ALA A 18 -0.21 -2.60 -7.65
CA ALA A 18 -0.45 -1.93 -6.38
C ALA A 18 0.41 -2.59 -5.31
N SER A 19 1.01 -1.79 -4.45
CA SER A 19 1.73 -2.28 -3.28
C SER A 19 1.45 -1.41 -2.07
N VAL A 20 1.47 -2.04 -0.91
CA VAL A 20 1.49 -1.36 0.39
C VAL A 20 2.59 -1.94 1.25
N MET A 21 3.37 -1.06 1.86
CA MET A 21 4.51 -1.40 2.69
C MET A 21 4.35 -0.78 4.08
N ASP A 22 4.43 -1.61 5.13
CA ASP A 22 4.62 -1.17 6.52
C ASP A 22 6.11 -1.07 6.81
N TYR A 23 6.60 0.15 6.98
CA TYR A 23 7.98 0.44 7.32
C TYR A 23 8.13 0.75 8.80
N THR A 24 9.23 0.27 9.38
CA THR A 24 9.69 0.65 10.70
C THR A 24 11.15 1.07 10.63
N GLU A 25 11.47 2.20 11.26
CA GLU A 25 12.84 2.67 11.46
C GLU A 25 13.03 3.10 12.91
N ARG A 26 14.22 2.88 13.48
CA ARG A 26 14.61 3.49 14.77
C ARG A 26 15.45 4.72 14.51
N HIS A 27 15.07 5.85 15.09
CA HIS A 27 15.91 7.05 15.07
C HIS A 27 17.21 6.79 15.82
N PHE A 28 18.34 7.01 15.15
CA PHE A 28 19.66 6.77 15.71
C PHE A 28 19.95 7.60 16.97
N LEU A 29 19.54 8.88 16.99
CA LEU A 29 19.81 9.80 18.09
C LEU A 29 18.83 9.67 19.27
N THR A 30 17.56 9.36 19.00
CA THR A 30 16.52 9.36 20.04
C THR A 30 16.06 7.97 20.44
N GLY A 31 16.47 6.93 19.72
CA GLY A 31 16.02 5.55 19.89
C GLY A 31 14.54 5.31 19.57
N LYS A 32 13.77 6.36 19.25
CA LYS A 32 12.32 6.26 19.06
C LYS A 32 11.99 5.52 17.76
N PRO A 33 11.07 4.55 17.79
CA PRO A 33 10.59 3.90 16.58
C PRO A 33 9.67 4.86 15.81
N ARG A 34 9.91 4.99 14.51
CA ARG A 34 9.01 5.61 13.54
C ARG A 34 8.43 4.50 12.68
N ARG A 35 7.11 4.51 12.52
CA ARG A 35 6.39 3.61 11.63
C ARG A 35 5.55 4.39 10.65
N TRP A 36 5.44 3.91 9.42
CA TRP A 36 4.58 4.50 8.40
C TRP A 36 4.19 3.46 7.36
N PHE A 37 3.04 3.68 6.73
CA PHE A 37 2.64 2.92 5.57
C PHE A 37 2.97 3.70 4.30
N GLU A 38 3.47 3.00 3.29
CA GLU A 38 3.67 3.52 1.94
C GLU A 38 2.78 2.75 0.97
N PHE A 39 1.88 3.47 0.33
CA PHE A 39 0.97 2.98 -0.69
C PHE A 39 1.48 3.40 -2.06
N ARG A 40 1.49 2.47 -3.01
CA ARG A 40 1.95 2.73 -4.36
C ARG A 40 1.03 2.07 -5.38
N VAL A 41 0.77 2.78 -6.47
CA VAL A 41 0.10 2.24 -7.65
C VAL A 41 0.87 2.70 -8.87
N THR A 42 1.40 1.75 -9.65
CA THR A 42 2.23 2.02 -10.83
C THR A 42 1.71 1.29 -12.05
N GLY A 43 1.71 1.92 -13.20
CA GLY A 43 1.44 1.32 -14.50
C GLY A 43 1.56 2.36 -15.62
N PRO A 44 1.11 2.05 -16.85
CA PRO A 44 1.16 2.97 -17.97
C PRO A 44 0.45 4.30 -17.64
N GLY A 45 1.21 5.39 -17.58
CA GLY A 45 0.68 6.74 -17.29
C GLY A 45 0.23 6.97 -15.85
N VAL A 46 0.43 6.01 -14.93
CA VAL A 46 -0.01 6.08 -13.53
C VAL A 46 1.17 5.83 -12.60
N ALA A 47 1.41 6.77 -11.68
CA ALA A 47 2.41 6.65 -10.62
C ALA A 47 1.93 7.36 -9.36
N HIS A 48 1.03 6.70 -8.62
CA HIS A 48 0.57 7.19 -7.33
C HIS A 48 1.48 6.70 -6.21
N LYS A 49 1.81 7.61 -5.30
CA LYS A 49 2.50 7.31 -4.05
C LYS A 49 1.85 8.11 -2.92
N LEU A 50 1.49 7.43 -1.84
CA LEU A 50 0.96 8.05 -0.63
C LEU A 50 1.68 7.48 0.58
N THR A 51 2.01 8.33 1.54
CA THR A 51 2.56 7.92 2.83
C THR A 51 1.59 8.32 3.93
N SER A 52 1.33 7.41 4.87
CA SER A 52 0.42 7.64 5.99
C SER A 52 1.00 7.11 7.30
N THR A 53 0.46 7.59 8.41
CA THR A 53 0.61 6.89 9.68
C THR A 53 -0.01 5.49 9.60
N PRO A 54 0.53 4.49 10.31
CA PRO A 54 -0.04 3.14 10.31
C PRO A 54 -1.50 3.15 10.75
N PHE A 55 -2.36 2.47 9.99
CA PHE A 55 -3.75 2.28 10.37
C PHE A 55 -3.89 1.20 11.46
N PRO A 56 -4.77 1.39 12.45
CA PRO A 56 -5.11 0.33 13.39
C PRO A 56 -5.72 -0.88 12.67
N GLY A 57 -5.26 -2.08 13.00
CA GLY A 57 -5.77 -3.33 12.41
C GLY A 57 -4.85 -4.52 12.61
N PRO A 58 -5.25 -5.71 12.13
CA PRO A 58 -4.38 -6.88 12.09
C PRO A 58 -3.20 -6.62 11.15
N TYR A 59 -2.10 -7.30 11.43
CA TYR A 59 -0.90 -7.23 10.62
C TYR A 59 -1.16 -7.76 9.20
N PHE A 60 -0.62 -7.07 8.19
CA PHE A 60 -0.62 -7.50 6.78
C PHE A 60 0.82 -7.66 6.27
N GLY A 61 0.98 -8.43 5.19
CA GLY A 61 2.25 -8.57 4.49
C GLY A 61 2.84 -9.99 4.49
N SER A 62 4.15 -10.10 4.31
CA SER A 62 4.84 -11.36 3.97
C SER A 62 4.65 -12.55 4.94
N ARG A 63 4.15 -12.29 6.15
CA ARG A 63 3.87 -13.31 7.18
C ARG A 63 2.40 -13.33 7.61
N SER A 64 1.50 -12.70 6.84
CA SER A 64 0.07 -12.64 7.12
C SER A 64 -0.74 -13.23 5.97
N SER A 65 -1.88 -13.85 6.30
CA SER A 65 -2.92 -14.21 5.33
C SER A 65 -3.87 -13.05 5.03
N THR A 66 -3.78 -11.95 5.78
CA THR A 66 -4.58 -10.74 5.57
C THR A 66 -4.17 -10.08 4.26
N ARG A 67 -5.12 -10.04 3.32
CA ARG A 67 -5.00 -9.27 2.08
C ARG A 67 -5.73 -7.96 2.23
N VAL A 68 -5.03 -6.87 1.93
CA VAL A 68 -5.55 -5.51 2.00
C VAL A 68 -5.66 -4.88 0.61
N ILE A 69 -5.14 -5.50 -0.45
CA ILE A 69 -5.24 -4.98 -1.81
C ILE A 69 -6.38 -5.67 -2.58
N ALA A 70 -7.39 -4.89 -2.95
CA ALA A 70 -8.53 -5.31 -3.76
C ALA A 70 -8.61 -4.48 -5.05
N TRP A 71 -8.51 -5.15 -6.19
CA TRP A 71 -8.67 -4.53 -7.52
C TRP A 71 -10.12 -4.62 -7.98
N GLU A 72 -10.60 -3.58 -8.64
CA GLU A 72 -11.84 -3.67 -9.42
C GLU A 72 -11.65 -4.66 -10.60
N PRO A 73 -12.69 -5.42 -11.00
CA PRO A 73 -12.57 -6.43 -12.06
C PRO A 73 -12.11 -5.86 -13.41
N ASP A 74 -12.46 -4.61 -13.70
CA ASP A 74 -12.10 -3.89 -14.92
C ASP A 74 -10.74 -3.18 -14.84
N SER A 75 -10.02 -3.33 -13.73
CA SER A 75 -8.73 -2.67 -13.45
C SER A 75 -8.80 -1.13 -13.43
N SER A 76 -9.99 -0.53 -13.31
CA SER A 76 -10.19 0.93 -13.28
C SER A 76 -9.76 1.60 -11.97
N ALA A 77 -9.76 0.85 -10.88
CA ALA A 77 -9.36 1.32 -9.57
C ALA A 77 -8.82 0.19 -8.69
N VAL A 78 -8.06 0.58 -7.66
CA VAL A 78 -7.63 -0.29 -6.57
C VAL A 78 -8.03 0.30 -5.23
N ARG A 79 -8.44 -0.58 -4.32
CA ARG A 79 -8.77 -0.28 -2.93
C ARG A 79 -7.77 -0.94 -2.01
N PHE A 80 -7.26 -0.15 -1.07
CA PHE A 80 -6.51 -0.63 0.08
C PHE A 80 -7.47 -0.66 1.27
N VAL A 81 -7.90 -1.86 1.66
CA VAL A 81 -8.95 -2.08 2.66
C VAL A 81 -8.31 -2.47 3.99
N PHE A 82 -8.41 -1.57 4.98
CA PHE A 82 -8.05 -1.81 6.37
C PHE A 82 -9.31 -1.78 7.24
N PRO A 83 -9.29 -2.35 8.46
CA PRO A 83 -10.47 -2.31 9.33
C PRO A 83 -10.95 -0.90 9.69
N SER A 84 -10.03 0.06 9.73
CA SER A 84 -10.29 1.43 10.17
C SER A 84 -10.23 2.47 9.04
N ALA A 85 -9.84 2.07 7.82
CA ALA A 85 -9.66 2.98 6.70
C ALA A 85 -9.75 2.23 5.37
N GLU A 86 -10.33 2.89 4.36
CA GLU A 86 -10.28 2.45 2.97
C GLU A 86 -9.67 3.57 2.13
N LEU A 87 -8.66 3.24 1.33
CA LEU A 87 -8.07 4.16 0.37
C LEU A 87 -8.36 3.67 -1.04
N ARG A 88 -8.83 4.55 -1.91
CA ARG A 88 -9.12 4.22 -3.31
C ARG A 88 -8.24 5.05 -4.23
N PHE A 89 -7.62 4.39 -5.20
CA PHE A 89 -6.85 5.02 -6.27
C PHE A 89 -7.46 4.63 -7.62
N GLU A 90 -7.81 5.64 -8.42
CA GLU A 90 -8.19 5.45 -9.82
C GLU A 90 -6.93 5.19 -10.67
N THR A 91 -7.04 4.32 -11.66
CA THR A 91 -6.00 4.09 -12.68
C THR A 91 -6.31 4.82 -14.00
N GLY A 92 -7.43 5.54 -14.06
CA GLY A 92 -7.72 6.47 -15.12
C GLY A 92 -6.71 7.63 -15.13
N ALA A 93 -6.26 8.04 -16.31
CA ALA A 93 -5.43 9.23 -16.43
C ALA A 93 -6.13 10.43 -15.76
N ALA A 94 -5.46 11.07 -14.81
CA ALA A 94 -5.84 12.42 -14.40
C ALA A 94 -5.79 13.29 -15.65
N LYS A 95 -6.95 13.71 -16.12
CA LYS A 95 -7.10 14.59 -17.29
C LYS A 95 -6.64 15.99 -16.94
#